data_AF-A0AA38ZP80-F1
#
_entry.id   AF-A0AA38ZP80-F1
#
_cell.length_a   1.000
_cell.length_b   1.000
_cell.length_c   1.000
_cell.angle_alpha   90.00
_cell.angle_beta   90.00
_cell.angle_gamma   90.00
#
_symmetry.space_group_name_H-M   'P 1'
#
loop_
_entity.id
_entity.type
_entity.pdbx_description
1 polymer ?
#
loop_
_entity_poly.entity_id
_entity_poly.type
_entity_poly.pdbx_seq_one_letter_code
_entity_poly.pdbx_strand_id
1 'polypeptide(L)'
;MGSTVLSDLATEIVVPVCAVIGIVFSLIQWFLVSRIKVSPDRHSSSSNNGKGAGYGDYLIEEEEGLNDHNVVVKCAEIQNAISEGATSFLFTEYQYVGVFMVAFAILIFLFLGSVKGFSTKSQACTYNPQEMCKPALATAIFSTVSFTLGAVTSVVSGFLGMKIATYANARTTLEARKGVGKAFIVAFRSGAVMGFMLAANGLLVLYIAINLFKLYYGDDWEGLFEAITGYGLGGSSMALFGRVGGGIYTKAADVGADLVGKVERNIPEDDPRNPAVSNIIT
;
A
#
# COMPACT_ATOMS: atom_id res chain seq x y z
N MET A 1 -24.07 16.35 -31.07
CA MET A 1 -22.89 16.12 -30.21
C MET A 1 -21.76 15.65 -31.10
N GLY A 2 -20.65 16.38 -31.16
CA GLY A 2 -19.52 16.03 -32.02
C GLY A 2 -18.89 14.74 -31.52
N SER A 3 -19.00 13.66 -32.31
CA SER A 3 -18.32 12.40 -32.00
C SER A 3 -16.82 12.62 -32.09
N THR A 4 -16.12 12.36 -31.00
CA THR A 4 -14.65 12.31 -30.96
C THR A 4 -14.12 11.20 -31.86
N VAL A 5 -12.86 11.30 -32.26
CA VAL A 5 -12.16 10.28 -33.08
C VAL A 5 -12.19 8.90 -32.41
N LEU A 6 -12.17 8.86 -31.08
CA LEU A 6 -12.40 7.63 -30.31
C LEU A 6 -13.91 7.47 -30.05
N SER A 7 -14.46 6.30 -30.37
CA SER A 7 -15.84 5.94 -30.03
C SER A 7 -16.00 5.62 -28.54
N ASP A 8 -17.19 5.81 -27.97
CA ASP A 8 -17.49 5.49 -26.57
C ASP A 8 -17.14 4.03 -26.19
N LEU A 9 -17.44 3.09 -27.09
CA LEU A 9 -17.11 1.67 -26.94
C LEU A 9 -15.59 1.45 -26.89
N ALA A 10 -14.81 2.23 -27.65
CA ALA A 10 -13.36 2.17 -27.60
C ALA A 10 -12.82 2.68 -26.26
N THR A 11 -13.42 3.74 -25.69
CA THR A 11 -13.05 4.24 -24.35
C THR A 11 -13.36 3.22 -23.27
N GLU A 12 -14.51 2.55 -23.33
CA GLU A 12 -14.88 1.49 -22.39
C GLU A 12 -13.92 0.29 -22.44
N ILE A 13 -13.27 0.02 -23.57
CA ILE A 13 -12.26 -1.05 -23.69
C ILE A 13 -10.87 -0.57 -23.27
N VAL A 14 -10.44 0.62 -23.72
CA VAL A 14 -9.07 1.10 -23.52
C VAL A 14 -8.74 1.29 -22.05
N VAL A 15 -9.66 1.85 -21.26
CA VAL A 15 -9.42 2.14 -19.83
C VAL A 15 -9.09 0.87 -19.02
N PRO A 16 -9.95 -0.19 -19.00
CA PRO A 16 -9.63 -1.41 -18.26
C PRO A 16 -8.44 -2.16 -18.85
N VAL A 17 -8.23 -2.13 -20.17
CA VAL A 17 -7.06 -2.75 -20.80
C VAL A 17 -5.76 -2.10 -20.30
N CYS A 18 -5.69 -0.77 -20.26
CA CYS A 18 -4.53 -0.05 -19.73
C CYS A 18 -4.28 -0.38 -18.25
N ALA A 19 -5.34 -0.49 -17.44
CA ALA A 19 -5.21 -0.89 -16.05
C ALA A 19 -4.68 -2.33 -15.91
N VAL A 20 -5.21 -3.27 -16.67
CA VAL A 20 -4.75 -4.67 -16.67
C VAL A 20 -3.29 -4.76 -17.10
N ILE A 21 -2.88 -4.02 -18.15
CA ILE A 21 -1.48 -3.95 -18.57
C ILE A 21 -0.58 -3.44 -17.43
N GLY A 22 -1.02 -2.40 -16.71
CA GLY A 22 -0.29 -1.88 -15.54
C GLY A 22 -0.13 -2.91 -14.42
N ILE A 23 -1.19 -3.68 -14.12
CA ILE A 23 -1.15 -4.77 -13.12
C ILE A 23 -0.23 -5.90 -13.59
N VAL A 24 -0.32 -6.31 -14.86
CA VAL A 24 0.57 -7.35 -15.42
C VAL A 24 2.02 -6.89 -15.37
N PHE A 25 2.29 -5.64 -15.71
CA PHE A 25 3.64 -5.06 -15.63
C PHE A 25 4.16 -5.06 -14.19
N SER A 26 3.36 -4.66 -13.20
CA SER A 26 3.76 -4.68 -11.80
C SER A 26 4.06 -6.11 -11.32
N LEU A 27 3.24 -7.10 -11.69
CA LEU A 27 3.49 -8.50 -11.36
C LEU A 27 4.77 -9.05 -12.00
N ILE A 28 5.06 -8.67 -13.25
CA ILE A 28 6.32 -9.04 -13.94
C ILE A 28 7.51 -8.45 -13.19
N GLN A 29 7.46 -7.18 -12.81
CA GLN A 29 8.56 -6.55 -12.04
C GLN A 29 8.73 -7.22 -10.68
N TRP A 30 7.63 -7.57 -10.01
CA TRP A 30 7.70 -8.29 -8.74
C TRP A 30 8.31 -9.68 -8.90
N PHE A 31 7.96 -10.40 -9.97
CA PHE A 31 8.57 -11.69 -10.30
C PHE A 31 10.07 -11.57 -10.59
N LEU A 32 10.51 -10.50 -11.25
CA LEU A 32 11.93 -10.26 -11.47
C LEU A 32 12.69 -9.99 -10.16
N VAL A 33 12.05 -9.32 -9.19
CA VAL A 33 12.62 -9.09 -7.85
C VAL A 33 12.61 -10.39 -7.03
N SER A 34 11.59 -11.23 -7.17
CA SER A 34 11.46 -12.50 -6.43
C SER A 34 12.52 -13.53 -6.80
N ARG A 35 13.14 -13.42 -7.98
CA ARG A 35 14.28 -14.26 -8.40
C ARG A 35 15.49 -14.14 -7.47
N ILE A 36 15.59 -13.06 -6.70
CA ILE A 36 16.63 -12.89 -5.68
C ILE A 36 16.21 -13.69 -4.45
N LYS A 37 16.83 -14.86 -4.26
CA LYS A 37 16.59 -15.74 -3.12
C LYS A 37 17.22 -15.13 -1.85
N VAL A 38 16.41 -14.97 -0.81
CA VAL A 38 16.82 -14.45 0.51
C VAL A 38 16.79 -15.54 1.60
N SER A 39 16.14 -16.69 1.33
CA SER A 39 16.08 -17.81 2.28
C SER A 39 17.04 -18.93 1.85
N PRO A 40 17.74 -19.57 2.79
CA PRO A 40 18.48 -20.78 2.49
C PRO A 40 17.48 -21.92 2.26
N ASP A 41 17.65 -22.66 1.17
CA ASP A 41 16.98 -23.95 1.02
C ASP A 41 17.34 -24.81 2.24
N ARG A 42 16.33 -25.27 3.00
CA ARG A 42 16.47 -26.12 4.20
C ARG A 42 17.04 -27.52 3.92
N HIS A 43 17.63 -27.75 2.74
CA HIS A 43 18.14 -29.03 2.28
C HIS A 43 19.64 -28.96 1.98
N SER A 44 20.44 -29.12 3.04
CA SER A 44 21.73 -29.82 2.97
C SER A 44 22.24 -30.15 4.37
N SER A 45 21.41 -30.82 5.18
CA SER A 45 21.91 -31.61 6.30
C SER A 45 22.57 -32.86 5.72
N SER A 46 23.80 -32.73 5.22
CA SER A 46 24.62 -33.89 4.92
C SER A 46 25.02 -34.53 6.24
N SER A 47 24.51 -35.74 6.46
CA SER A 47 24.90 -36.64 7.53
C SER A 47 26.42 -36.75 7.58
N ASN A 48 27.03 -36.34 8.70
CA ASN A 48 28.33 -36.85 9.06
C ASN A 48 28.32 -37.33 10.51
N ASN A 49 28.52 -38.63 10.63
CA ASN A 49 28.50 -39.42 11.84
C ASN A 49 29.89 -39.30 12.49
N GLY A 50 30.00 -38.62 13.65
CA GLY A 50 31.29 -38.37 14.27
C GLY A 50 31.21 -37.92 15.73
N LYS A 51 31.38 -38.91 16.62
CA LYS A 51 31.65 -38.86 18.07
C LYS A 51 32.22 -37.56 18.66
N GLY A 52 31.59 -37.10 19.75
CA GLY A 52 32.27 -36.81 21.02
C GLY A 52 32.75 -35.37 21.32
N ALA A 53 32.22 -34.85 22.43
CA ALA A 53 32.82 -33.92 23.39
C ALA A 53 32.83 -32.40 23.10
N GLY A 54 32.39 -31.63 24.12
CA GLY A 54 32.99 -30.34 24.45
C GLY A 54 32.09 -29.11 24.30
N TYR A 55 31.78 -28.47 25.41
CA TYR A 55 31.10 -27.17 25.55
C TYR A 55 31.98 -25.98 25.08
N GLY A 56 32.83 -26.19 24.07
CA GLY A 56 33.91 -25.28 23.67
C GLY A 56 33.85 -24.78 22.23
N ASP A 57 32.81 -25.10 21.47
CA ASP A 57 32.77 -24.86 20.02
C ASP A 57 32.05 -23.54 19.61
N TYR A 58 31.81 -22.65 20.57
CA TYR A 58 31.18 -21.34 20.33
C TYR A 58 32.17 -20.18 20.23
N LEU A 59 33.48 -20.43 20.34
CA LEU A 59 34.47 -19.36 20.52
C LEU A 59 35.73 -19.45 19.65
N ILE A 60 35.75 -20.22 18.56
CA ILE A 60 36.88 -20.21 17.62
C ILE A 60 36.39 -20.35 16.17
N GLU A 61 35.74 -19.32 15.64
CA GLU A 61 35.64 -19.07 14.19
C GLU A 61 35.58 -17.55 13.93
N GLU A 62 36.54 -16.81 14.52
CA GLU A 62 36.92 -15.47 14.07
C GLU A 62 38.24 -15.58 13.30
N GLU A 63 38.23 -16.19 12.12
CA GLU A 63 39.23 -15.93 11.07
C GLU A 63 38.80 -16.62 9.76
N GLU A 64 38.95 -15.88 8.65
CA GLU A 64 38.82 -16.33 7.26
C GLU A 64 37.40 -16.54 6.68
N GLY A 65 36.99 -15.56 5.85
CA GLY A 65 35.90 -15.69 4.90
C GLY A 65 34.56 -15.25 5.48
N LEU A 66 34.06 -14.11 4.98
CA LEU A 66 32.66 -13.71 5.14
C LEU A 66 31.80 -14.89 4.66
N ASN A 67 31.28 -15.71 5.59
CA ASN A 67 30.39 -16.81 5.23
C ASN A 67 29.11 -16.17 4.71
N ASP A 68 29.06 -15.95 3.39
CA ASP A 68 27.98 -15.29 2.65
C ASP A 68 26.60 -15.84 3.02
N HIS A 69 26.58 -17.11 3.41
CA HIS A 69 25.40 -17.80 3.91
C HIS A 69 24.86 -17.18 5.21
N ASN A 70 25.73 -16.91 6.20
CA ASN A 70 25.35 -16.31 7.48
C ASN A 70 24.85 -14.87 7.29
N VAL A 71 25.43 -14.12 6.34
CA VAL A 71 24.98 -12.77 5.98
C VAL A 71 23.57 -12.82 5.37
N VAL A 72 23.31 -13.76 4.46
CA VAL A 72 21.97 -13.94 3.86
C VAL A 72 20.94 -14.32 4.92
N VAL A 73 21.26 -15.26 5.82
CA VAL A 73 20.39 -15.64 6.93
C VAL A 73 20.10 -14.44 7.84
N LYS A 74 21.12 -13.66 8.19
CA LYS A 74 20.93 -12.50 9.05
C LYS A 74 20.09 -11.40 8.40
N CYS A 75 20.29 -11.14 7.11
CA CYS A 75 19.44 -10.22 6.35
C CYS A 75 17.97 -10.69 6.32
N ALA A 76 17.73 -12.00 6.20
CA ALA A 76 16.38 -12.56 6.23
C ALA A 76 15.71 -12.42 7.61
N GLU A 77 16.45 -12.64 8.69
CA GLU A 77 15.96 -12.43 10.06
C GLU A 77 15.56 -10.96 10.31
N ILE A 78 16.42 -10.02 9.92
CA ILE A 78 16.15 -8.59 10.07
C ILE A 78 14.94 -8.19 9.22
N GLN A 79 14.84 -8.69 7.99
CA GLN A 79 13.69 -8.47 7.13
C GLN A 79 12.38 -8.94 7.79
N ASN A 80 12.39 -10.12 8.41
CA ASN A 80 11.21 -10.66 9.08
C ASN A 80 10.81 -9.80 10.27
N ALA A 81 11.76 -9.35 11.10
CA ALA A 81 11.49 -8.46 12.22
C ALA A 81 10.86 -7.14 11.76
N ILE A 82 11.40 -6.53 10.70
CA ILE A 82 10.84 -5.32 10.08
C ILE A 82 9.44 -5.58 9.55
N SER A 83 9.25 -6.65 8.77
CA SER A 83 7.97 -6.98 8.17
C SER A 83 6.88 -7.24 9.22
N GLU A 84 7.24 -7.86 10.35
CA GLU A 84 6.33 -8.11 11.47
C GLU A 84 5.96 -6.80 12.17
N GLY A 85 6.94 -5.96 12.50
CA GLY A 85 6.71 -4.63 13.11
C GLY A 85 5.83 -3.74 12.23
N ALA A 86 6.16 -3.66 10.93
CA ALA A 86 5.40 -2.91 9.93
C ALA A 86 3.94 -3.37 9.85
N THR A 87 3.73 -4.69 9.77
CA THR A 87 2.39 -5.27 9.65
C THR A 87 1.58 -5.06 10.93
N SER A 88 2.21 -5.19 12.11
CA SER A 88 1.57 -4.97 13.41
C SER A 88 1.14 -3.51 13.60
N PHE A 89 2.00 -2.57 13.21
CA PHE A 89 1.69 -1.14 13.24
C PHE A 89 0.52 -0.80 12.30
N LEU A 90 0.57 -1.21 11.03
CA LEU A 90 -0.52 -0.92 10.08
C LEU A 90 -1.83 -1.54 10.51
N PHE A 91 -1.82 -2.76 11.06
CA PHE A 91 -3.06 -3.40 11.50
C PHE A 91 -3.72 -2.59 12.62
N THR A 92 -2.92 -2.10 13.56
CA THR A 92 -3.39 -1.23 14.63
C THR A 92 -3.91 0.10 14.08
N GLU A 93 -3.15 0.76 13.21
CA GLU A 93 -3.57 2.02 12.57
C GLU A 93 -4.88 1.86 11.80
N TYR A 94 -4.99 0.81 10.98
CA TYR A 94 -6.19 0.53 10.18
C TYR A 94 -7.40 0.17 11.03
N GLN A 95 -7.23 -0.40 12.22
CA GLN A 95 -8.34 -0.62 13.14
C GLN A 95 -8.96 0.71 13.59
N TYR A 96 -8.14 1.70 13.98
CA TYR A 96 -8.64 3.03 14.37
C TYR A 96 -9.20 3.81 13.19
N VAL A 97 -8.49 3.80 12.06
CA VAL A 97 -8.91 4.46 10.83
C VAL A 97 -10.21 3.85 10.29
N GLY A 98 -10.41 2.53 10.46
CA GLY A 98 -11.65 1.84 10.11
C GLY A 98 -12.85 2.29 10.92
N VAL A 99 -12.69 2.52 12.23
CA VAL A 99 -13.76 3.09 13.08
C VAL A 99 -14.10 4.51 12.63
N PHE A 100 -13.08 5.34 12.37
CA PHE A 100 -13.27 6.69 11.83
C PHE A 100 -14.01 6.67 10.48
N MET A 101 -13.63 5.74 9.58
CA MET A 101 -14.26 5.57 8.28
C MET A 101 -15.76 5.31 8.42
N VAL A 102 -16.17 4.38 9.29
CA VAL A 102 -17.60 4.06 9.50
C VAL A 102 -18.35 5.26 10.09
N ALA A 103 -17.78 5.93 11.09
CA ALA A 103 -18.39 7.12 11.68
C ALA A 103 -18.57 8.25 10.65
N PHE A 104 -17.56 8.49 9.82
CA PHE A 104 -17.60 9.53 8.80
C PHE A 104 -18.55 9.17 7.64
N ALA A 105 -18.64 7.89 7.27
CA ALA A 105 -19.61 7.39 6.30
C ALA A 105 -21.06 7.63 6.75
N ILE A 106 -21.36 7.39 8.03
CA ILE A 106 -22.68 7.69 8.62
C ILE A 106 -22.93 9.20 8.60
N LEU A 107 -21.93 10.01 8.94
CA LEU A 107 -22.04 11.47 8.92
C LEU A 107 -22.36 11.98 7.50
N ILE A 108 -21.65 11.50 6.48
CA ILE A 108 -21.92 11.83 5.07
C ILE A 108 -23.37 11.49 4.72
N PHE A 109 -23.82 10.27 5.04
CA PHE A 109 -25.18 9.84 4.75
C PHE A 109 -26.23 10.73 5.43
N LEU A 110 -26.04 11.04 6.71
CA LEU A 110 -26.97 11.88 7.48
C LEU A 110 -27.00 13.32 6.96
N PHE A 111 -25.84 13.92 6.68
CA PHE A 111 -25.77 15.31 6.25
C PHE A 111 -26.33 15.48 4.83
N LEU A 112 -25.93 14.63 3.88
CA LEU A 112 -26.46 14.67 2.52
C LEU A 112 -27.96 14.29 2.49
N GLY A 113 -28.38 13.31 3.29
CA GLY A 113 -29.79 12.91 3.41
C GLY A 113 -30.67 13.99 4.06
N SER A 114 -30.13 14.76 5.02
CA SER A 114 -30.84 15.82 5.74
C SER A 114 -31.16 17.03 4.86
N VAL A 115 -30.36 17.33 3.83
CA VAL A 115 -30.56 18.50 2.93
C VAL A 115 -31.99 18.59 2.38
N LYS A 116 -32.63 17.45 2.11
CA LYS A 116 -34.01 17.38 1.61
C LYS A 116 -34.92 16.54 2.52
N GLY A 117 -34.58 16.42 3.81
CA GLY A 117 -35.39 15.71 4.80
C GLY A 117 -35.65 14.25 4.46
N PHE A 118 -34.66 13.53 3.92
CA PHE A 118 -34.76 12.13 3.50
C PHE A 118 -35.90 11.85 2.50
N SER A 119 -36.32 12.86 1.73
CA SER A 119 -37.37 12.72 0.73
C SER A 119 -36.94 11.78 -0.40
N THR A 120 -37.77 10.77 -0.68
CA THR A 120 -37.59 9.79 -1.75
C THR A 120 -38.15 10.24 -3.11
N LYS A 121 -38.68 11.47 -3.18
CA LYS A 121 -39.28 12.00 -4.41
C LYS A 121 -38.21 12.49 -5.37
N SER A 122 -38.32 12.10 -6.65
CA SER A 122 -37.54 12.67 -7.75
C SER A 122 -37.76 14.18 -7.84
N GLN A 123 -36.69 14.93 -8.13
CA GLN A 123 -36.69 16.40 -8.14
C GLN A 123 -36.26 16.92 -9.50
N ALA A 124 -36.58 18.18 -9.80
CA ALA A 124 -36.03 18.85 -10.98
C ALA A 124 -34.51 18.95 -10.85
N CYS A 125 -33.79 18.67 -11.93
CA CYS A 125 -32.34 18.74 -11.95
C CYS A 125 -31.83 20.16 -11.70
N THR A 126 -30.74 20.29 -10.94
CA THR A 126 -30.14 21.59 -10.58
C THR A 126 -29.65 22.36 -11.82
N TYR A 127 -29.18 21.64 -12.84
CA TYR A 127 -28.67 22.20 -14.10
C TYR A 127 -29.75 22.45 -15.16
N ASN A 128 -30.81 21.63 -15.18
CA ASN A 128 -31.90 21.77 -16.14
C ASN A 128 -33.26 21.53 -15.47
N PRO A 129 -34.04 22.58 -15.19
CA PRO A 129 -35.30 22.46 -14.45
C PRO A 129 -36.40 21.70 -15.20
N GLN A 130 -36.18 21.34 -16.47
CA GLN A 130 -37.10 20.56 -17.30
C GLN A 130 -36.91 19.03 -17.15
N GLU A 131 -35.78 18.58 -16.59
CA GLU A 131 -35.49 17.15 -16.39
C GLU A 131 -35.69 16.74 -14.93
N MET A 132 -36.18 15.51 -14.71
CA MET A 132 -36.32 14.94 -13.38
C MET A 132 -35.09 14.09 -13.04
N CYS A 133 -34.34 14.54 -12.04
CA CYS A 133 -33.18 13.85 -11.50
C CYS A 133 -33.55 12.85 -10.41
N LYS A 134 -32.61 11.95 -10.12
CA LYS A 134 -32.74 10.95 -9.05
C LYS A 134 -32.86 11.65 -7.69
N PRO A 135 -33.49 11.01 -6.68
CA PRO A 135 -33.69 11.64 -5.38
C PRO A 135 -32.33 11.90 -4.71
N ALA A 136 -32.21 13.03 -3.99
CA ALA A 136 -31.01 13.39 -3.23
C ALA A 136 -30.59 12.30 -2.23
N LEU A 137 -31.54 11.51 -1.74
CA LEU A 137 -31.28 10.33 -0.91
C LEU A 137 -30.44 9.27 -1.64
N ALA A 138 -30.67 9.04 -2.94
CA ALA A 138 -29.87 8.12 -3.72
C ALA A 138 -28.42 8.64 -3.80
N THR A 139 -28.23 9.92 -4.13
CA THR A 139 -26.89 10.55 -4.13
C THR A 139 -26.21 10.47 -2.77
N ALA A 140 -26.95 10.62 -1.65
CA ALA A 140 -26.39 10.38 -0.33
C ALA A 140 -25.89 8.94 -0.15
N ILE A 141 -26.66 7.93 -0.56
CA ILE A 141 -26.28 6.51 -0.48
C ILE A 141 -25.07 6.22 -1.37
N PHE A 142 -25.11 6.64 -2.64
CA PHE A 142 -24.02 6.38 -3.58
C PHE A 142 -22.73 7.14 -3.21
N SER A 143 -22.83 8.35 -2.64
CA SER A 143 -21.70 9.08 -2.07
C SER A 143 -21.09 8.36 -0.88
N THR A 144 -21.90 7.78 0.00
CA THR A 144 -21.39 6.97 1.12
C THR A 144 -20.72 5.69 0.62
N VAL A 145 -21.30 5.02 -0.38
CA VAL A 145 -20.72 3.83 -1.00
C VAL A 145 -19.40 4.16 -1.69
N SER A 146 -19.34 5.25 -2.48
CA SER A 146 -18.11 5.68 -3.15
C SER A 146 -17.03 6.08 -2.15
N PHE A 147 -17.41 6.75 -1.06
CA PHE A 147 -16.52 7.06 0.06
C PHE A 147 -15.90 5.81 0.68
N THR A 148 -16.71 4.82 1.04
CA THR A 148 -16.20 3.55 1.61
C THR A 148 -15.32 2.82 0.61
N LEU A 149 -15.69 2.82 -0.67
CA LEU A 149 -14.93 2.17 -1.74
C LEU A 149 -13.57 2.85 -1.95
N GLY A 150 -13.52 4.19 -1.91
CA GLY A 150 -12.27 4.95 -1.96
C GLY A 150 -11.40 4.76 -0.71
N ALA A 151 -12.01 4.71 0.46
CA ALA A 151 -11.31 4.46 1.73
C ALA A 151 -10.65 3.07 1.74
N VAL A 152 -11.41 2.02 1.38
CA VAL A 152 -10.88 0.65 1.28
C VAL A 152 -9.75 0.57 0.24
N THR A 153 -9.93 1.21 -0.91
CA THR A 153 -8.89 1.23 -1.96
C THR A 153 -7.60 1.90 -1.47
N SER A 154 -7.71 2.97 -0.68
CA SER A 154 -6.56 3.66 -0.08
C SER A 154 -5.83 2.80 0.96
N VAL A 155 -6.58 2.10 1.83
CA VAL A 155 -6.03 1.16 2.81
C VAL A 155 -5.31 -0.01 2.11
N VAL A 156 -5.94 -0.61 1.10
CA VAL A 156 -5.32 -1.68 0.30
C VAL A 156 -4.05 -1.19 -0.40
N SER A 157 -4.06 0.04 -0.92
CA SER A 157 -2.91 0.65 -1.58
C SER A 157 -1.73 0.82 -0.62
N GLY A 158 -1.99 1.31 0.61
CA GLY A 158 -0.97 1.42 1.66
C GLY A 158 -0.40 0.07 2.06
N PHE A 159 -1.27 -0.93 2.25
CA PHE A 159 -0.86 -2.29 2.63
C PHE A 159 0.00 -2.97 1.55
N LEU A 160 -0.42 -2.91 0.28
CA LEU A 160 0.34 -3.47 -0.83
C LEU A 160 1.70 -2.78 -0.99
N GLY A 161 1.73 -1.45 -0.82
CA GLY A 161 2.96 -0.66 -0.85
C GLY A 161 3.94 -1.08 0.25
N MET A 162 3.46 -1.24 1.48
CA MET A 162 4.28 -1.75 2.58
C MET A 162 4.81 -3.16 2.26
N LYS A 163 3.96 -4.08 1.80
CA LYS A 163 4.38 -5.47 1.52
C LYS A 163 5.48 -5.54 0.47
N ILE A 164 5.44 -4.73 -0.58
CA ILE A 164 6.52 -4.73 -1.57
C ILE A 164 7.80 -4.08 -1.03
N ALA A 165 7.68 -3.02 -0.22
CA ALA A 165 8.83 -2.35 0.39
C ALA A 165 9.57 -3.28 1.37
N THR A 166 8.84 -3.90 2.31
CA THR A 166 9.41 -4.87 3.27
C THR A 166 9.85 -6.17 2.61
N TYR A 167 9.40 -6.46 1.39
CA TYR A 167 9.90 -7.57 0.58
C TYR A 167 11.22 -7.22 -0.13
N ALA A 168 11.37 -5.99 -0.61
CA ALA A 168 12.50 -5.58 -1.45
C ALA A 168 13.72 -5.08 -0.67
N ASN A 169 13.55 -4.66 0.60
CA ASN A 169 14.61 -4.13 1.45
C ASN A 169 15.86 -5.07 1.52
N ALA A 170 15.74 -6.29 2.04
CA ALA A 170 16.87 -7.22 2.16
C ALA A 170 17.40 -7.67 0.80
N ARG A 171 16.55 -7.78 -0.22
CA ARG A 171 16.99 -8.11 -1.59
C ARG A 171 17.89 -7.02 -2.17
N THR A 172 17.57 -5.77 -1.87
CA THR A 172 18.39 -4.61 -2.27
C THR A 172 19.74 -4.65 -1.56
N THR A 173 19.76 -4.96 -0.26
CA THR A 173 21.00 -5.12 0.52
C THR A 173 21.89 -6.24 -0.03
N LEU A 174 21.31 -7.39 -0.39
CA LEU A 174 22.06 -8.51 -0.98
C LEU A 174 22.63 -8.17 -2.37
N GLU A 175 21.89 -7.43 -3.18
CA GLU A 175 22.36 -7.00 -4.50
C GLU A 175 23.36 -5.83 -4.43
N ALA A 176 23.39 -5.06 -3.33
CA ALA A 176 24.40 -4.02 -3.10
C ALA A 176 25.81 -4.60 -3.05
N ARG A 177 25.95 -5.88 -2.66
CA ARG A 177 27.21 -6.62 -2.67
C ARG A 177 27.82 -6.77 -4.07
N LYS A 178 26.99 -6.67 -5.13
CA LYS A 178 27.40 -6.76 -6.54
C LYS A 178 27.57 -5.38 -7.20
N GLY A 179 27.48 -4.31 -6.40
CA GLY A 179 27.63 -2.92 -6.83
C GLY A 179 26.32 -2.14 -6.87
N VAL A 180 26.47 -0.81 -6.87
CA VAL A 180 25.36 0.16 -6.75
C VAL A 180 24.32 0.01 -7.87
N GLY A 181 24.77 -0.26 -9.11
CA GLY A 181 23.86 -0.42 -10.25
C GLY A 181 22.88 -1.58 -10.09
N LYS A 182 23.30 -2.69 -9.47
CA LYS A 182 22.42 -3.85 -9.23
C LYS A 182 21.41 -3.56 -8.12
N ALA A 183 21.87 -3.01 -6.99
CA ALA A 183 20.99 -2.55 -5.91
C ALA A 183 19.95 -1.53 -6.39
N PHE A 184 20.37 -0.52 -7.15
CA PHE A 184 19.46 0.50 -7.68
C PHE A 184 18.35 -0.10 -8.57
N ILE A 185 18.69 -1.06 -9.45
CA ILE A 185 17.70 -1.71 -10.30
C ILE A 185 16.68 -2.49 -9.48
N VAL A 186 17.08 -3.14 -8.38
CA VAL A 186 16.12 -3.84 -7.50
C VAL A 186 15.20 -2.85 -6.81
N ALA A 187 15.75 -1.82 -6.18
CA ALA A 187 14.99 -0.78 -5.49
C ALA A 187 14.02 -0.06 -6.43
N PHE A 188 14.49 0.30 -7.63
CA PHE A 188 13.66 0.95 -8.66
C PHE A 188 12.55 0.03 -9.16
N ARG A 189 12.85 -1.25 -9.42
CA ARG A 189 11.83 -2.23 -9.82
C ARG A 189 10.77 -2.41 -8.74
N SER A 190 11.14 -2.52 -7.47
CA SER A 190 10.17 -2.59 -6.37
C SER A 190 9.32 -1.31 -6.25
N GLY A 191 9.92 -0.13 -6.45
CA GLY A 191 9.19 1.13 -6.49
C GLY A 191 8.20 1.19 -7.66
N ALA A 192 8.60 0.69 -8.83
CA ALA A 192 7.73 0.57 -9.99
C ALA A 192 6.56 -0.39 -9.73
N VAL A 193 6.78 -1.54 -9.06
CA VAL A 193 5.69 -2.45 -8.66
C VAL A 193 4.64 -1.71 -7.85
N MET A 194 5.06 -0.95 -6.82
CA MET A 194 4.15 -0.12 -6.01
C MET A 194 3.41 0.89 -6.90
N GLY A 195 4.12 1.71 -7.66
CA GLY A 195 3.51 2.79 -8.46
C GLY A 195 2.50 2.30 -9.50
N PHE A 196 2.88 1.30 -10.31
CA PHE A 196 2.01 0.76 -11.36
C PHE A 196 0.83 -0.02 -10.78
N MET A 197 1.02 -0.77 -9.69
CA MET A 197 -0.08 -1.48 -9.03
C MET A 197 -1.12 -0.50 -8.47
N LEU A 198 -0.66 0.56 -7.78
CA LEU A 198 -1.55 1.55 -7.17
C LEU A 198 -2.28 2.38 -8.24
N ALA A 199 -1.59 2.85 -9.27
CA ALA A 199 -2.19 3.62 -10.35
C ALA A 199 -3.23 2.79 -11.13
N ALA A 200 -2.89 1.56 -11.48
CA ALA A 200 -3.78 0.68 -12.21
C ALA A 200 -5.00 0.25 -11.39
N ASN A 201 -4.80 -0.12 -10.11
CA ASN A 201 -5.90 -0.48 -9.22
C ASN A 201 -6.83 0.71 -8.98
N GLY A 202 -6.29 1.90 -8.71
CA GLY A 202 -7.09 3.11 -8.52
C GLY A 202 -7.92 3.50 -9.75
N LEU A 203 -7.34 3.36 -10.95
CA LEU A 203 -8.05 3.59 -12.22
C LEU A 203 -9.14 2.54 -12.47
N LEU A 204 -8.83 1.26 -12.26
CA LEU A 204 -9.77 0.16 -12.49
C LEU A 204 -10.97 0.26 -11.55
N VAL A 205 -10.72 0.51 -10.27
CA VAL A 205 -11.76 0.66 -9.25
C VAL A 205 -12.67 1.85 -9.56
N LEU A 206 -12.09 3.00 -9.94
CA LEU A 206 -12.85 4.17 -10.35
C LEU A 206 -13.70 3.88 -11.61
N TYR A 207 -13.12 3.22 -12.61
CA TYR A 207 -13.84 2.83 -13.83
C TYR A 207 -15.01 1.88 -13.53
N ILE A 208 -14.81 0.87 -12.68
CA ILE A 208 -15.87 -0.04 -12.25
C ILE A 208 -16.97 0.73 -11.50
N ALA A 209 -16.61 1.63 -10.59
CA ALA A 209 -17.56 2.44 -9.85
C ALA A 209 -18.42 3.33 -10.78
N ILE A 210 -17.79 3.99 -11.77
CA ILE A 210 -18.51 4.79 -12.78
C ILE A 210 -19.53 3.93 -13.53
N ASN A 211 -19.12 2.75 -14.03
CA ASN A 211 -20.02 1.89 -14.79
C ASN A 211 -21.16 1.32 -13.94
N LEU A 212 -20.89 0.94 -12.69
CA LEU A 212 -21.93 0.46 -11.77
C LEU A 212 -22.93 1.56 -11.44
N PHE A 213 -22.46 2.80 -11.21
CA PHE A 213 -23.34 3.91 -10.86
C PHE A 213 -24.15 4.36 -12.08
N LYS A 214 -23.58 4.26 -13.29
CA LYS A 214 -24.27 4.53 -14.57
C LYS A 214 -25.52 3.67 -14.75
N LEU A 215 -25.50 2.40 -14.30
CA LEU A 215 -26.68 1.52 -14.36
C LEU A 215 -27.87 2.05 -13.55
N TYR A 216 -27.61 2.80 -12.46
CA TYR A 216 -28.67 3.37 -11.63
C TYR A 216 -29.06 4.78 -12.09
N TYR A 217 -28.09 5.64 -12.37
CA TYR A 217 -28.33 7.05 -12.70
C TYR A 217 -28.87 7.24 -14.13
N GLY A 218 -28.47 6.40 -15.08
CA GLY A 218 -28.91 6.49 -16.48
C GLY A 218 -28.42 7.79 -17.13
N ASP A 219 -29.36 8.66 -17.49
CA ASP A 219 -29.09 9.96 -18.13
C ASP A 219 -28.75 11.10 -17.15
N ASP A 220 -28.80 10.84 -15.83
CA ASP A 220 -28.43 11.81 -14.79
C ASP A 220 -26.91 11.76 -14.51
N TRP A 221 -26.12 12.34 -15.43
CA TRP A 221 -24.65 12.31 -15.34
C TRP A 221 -24.11 13.20 -14.22
N GLU A 222 -24.79 14.30 -13.90
CA GLU A 222 -24.39 15.20 -12.82
C GLU A 222 -24.50 14.51 -11.47
N GLY A 223 -25.65 13.88 -11.17
CA GLY A 223 -25.84 13.13 -9.93
C GLY A 223 -24.86 11.94 -9.81
N LEU A 224 -24.52 11.31 -10.93
CA LEU A 224 -23.51 10.26 -10.98
C LEU A 224 -22.13 10.77 -10.58
N PHE A 225 -21.64 11.85 -11.20
CA PHE A 225 -20.31 12.37 -10.89
C PHE A 225 -20.26 13.03 -9.51
N GLU A 226 -21.35 13.66 -9.07
CA GLU A 226 -21.51 14.16 -7.71
C GLU A 226 -21.32 13.01 -6.70
N ALA A 227 -22.00 11.87 -6.92
CA ALA A 227 -21.83 10.69 -6.07
C ALA A 227 -20.40 10.13 -6.09
N ILE A 228 -19.72 10.19 -7.24
CA ILE A 228 -18.35 9.67 -7.40
C ILE A 228 -17.31 10.56 -6.71
N THR A 229 -17.59 11.85 -6.48
CA THR A 229 -16.68 12.72 -5.72
C THR A 229 -16.34 12.16 -4.33
N GLY A 230 -17.26 11.38 -3.74
CA GLY A 230 -17.04 10.66 -2.48
C GLY A 230 -15.85 9.69 -2.53
N TYR A 231 -15.51 9.12 -3.69
CA TYR A 231 -14.34 8.25 -3.86
C TYR A 231 -13.02 8.98 -3.54
N GLY A 232 -12.86 10.20 -4.05
CA GLY A 232 -11.69 11.05 -3.79
C GLY A 232 -11.62 11.52 -2.34
N LEU A 233 -12.79 11.82 -1.74
CA LEU A 233 -12.91 12.16 -0.32
C LEU A 233 -12.44 10.99 0.55
N GLY A 234 -12.96 9.78 0.33
CA GLY A 234 -12.60 8.59 1.10
C GLY A 234 -11.11 8.26 0.99
N GLY A 235 -10.58 8.28 -0.23
CA GLY A 235 -9.16 8.00 -0.46
C GLY A 235 -8.23 8.97 0.26
N SER A 236 -8.53 10.27 0.19
CA SER A 236 -7.73 11.33 0.81
C SER A 236 -7.84 11.33 2.34
N SER A 237 -9.03 11.06 2.89
CA SER A 237 -9.22 10.94 4.34
C SER A 237 -8.36 9.83 4.92
N MET A 238 -8.36 8.63 4.33
CA MET A 238 -7.52 7.53 4.82
C MET A 238 -6.03 7.81 4.63
N ALA A 239 -5.65 8.43 3.50
CA ALA A 239 -4.26 8.79 3.22
C ALA A 239 -3.73 9.85 4.20
N LEU A 240 -4.57 10.75 4.71
CA LEU A 240 -4.19 11.71 5.73
C LEU A 240 -3.77 11.01 7.02
N PHE A 241 -4.61 10.10 7.53
CA PHE A 241 -4.28 9.35 8.75
C PHE A 241 -3.04 8.49 8.56
N GLY A 242 -2.92 7.74 7.45
CA GLY A 242 -1.75 6.91 7.20
C GLY A 242 -0.44 7.69 7.11
N ARG A 243 -0.46 8.90 6.51
CA ARG A 243 0.74 9.76 6.43
C ARG A 243 1.10 10.39 7.77
N VAL A 244 0.11 10.82 8.55
CA VAL A 244 0.34 11.43 9.86
C VAL A 244 0.75 10.38 10.88
N GLY A 245 0.02 9.27 10.99
CA GLY A 245 0.30 8.18 11.91
C GLY A 245 1.64 7.51 11.60
N GLY A 246 1.85 7.08 10.36
CA GLY A 246 3.14 6.53 9.92
C GLY A 246 4.30 7.53 10.02
N GLY A 247 4.06 8.81 9.72
CA GLY A 247 5.05 9.88 9.86
C GLY A 247 5.50 10.12 11.30
N ILE A 248 4.57 10.10 12.25
CA ILE A 248 4.89 10.22 13.69
C ILE A 248 5.67 8.99 14.16
N TYR A 249 5.22 7.78 13.79
CA TYR A 249 5.88 6.53 14.18
C TYR A 249 7.34 6.48 13.71
N THR A 250 7.57 6.72 12.41
CA THR A 250 8.91 6.67 11.82
C THR A 250 9.80 7.79 12.34
N LYS A 251 9.30 9.04 12.44
CA LYS A 251 10.13 10.18 12.90
C LYS A 251 10.49 10.11 14.38
N ALA A 252 9.60 9.62 15.23
CA ALA A 252 9.91 9.43 16.65
C ALA A 252 11.01 8.38 16.84
N ALA A 253 10.98 7.30 16.05
CA ALA A 253 12.03 6.29 16.06
C ALA A 253 13.34 6.86 15.55
N ASP A 254 13.33 7.50 14.37
CA ASP A 254 14.47 8.10 13.66
C ASP A 254 15.25 9.07 14.57
N VAL A 255 14.56 10.07 15.11
CA VAL A 255 15.17 11.07 16.00
C VAL A 255 15.71 10.44 17.29
N GLY A 256 15.00 9.44 17.84
CA GLY A 256 15.43 8.76 19.07
C GLY A 256 16.71 7.96 18.88
N ALA A 257 16.81 7.17 17.80
CA ALA A 257 17.99 6.36 17.56
C ALA A 257 19.19 7.21 17.18
N ASP A 258 19.01 8.24 16.35
CA ASP A 258 20.11 9.06 15.87
C ASP A 258 20.71 9.93 16.98
N LEU A 259 19.88 10.52 17.85
CA LEU A 259 20.39 11.31 18.97
C LEU A 259 21.18 10.45 19.96
N VAL A 260 20.60 9.36 20.44
CA VAL A 260 21.26 8.52 21.47
C VAL A 260 22.44 7.75 20.86
N GLY A 261 22.29 7.24 19.65
CA GLY A 261 23.33 6.46 18.97
C GLY A 261 24.52 7.34 18.56
N LYS A 262 24.27 8.32 17.69
CA LYS A 262 25.34 9.10 17.04
C LYS A 262 25.88 10.18 17.94
N VAL A 263 25.01 10.89 18.68
CA VAL A 263 25.43 12.08 19.46
C VAL A 263 25.91 11.70 20.86
N GLU A 264 25.19 10.83 21.57
CA GLU A 264 25.56 10.50 22.97
C GLU A 264 26.55 9.34 23.07
N ARG A 265 26.36 8.28 22.28
CA ARG A 265 27.12 7.03 22.41
C ARG A 265 28.21 6.85 21.36
N ASN A 266 28.32 7.74 20.37
CA ASN A 266 29.27 7.67 19.26
C ASN A 266 29.28 6.27 18.57
N ILE A 267 28.13 5.63 18.48
CA ILE A 267 27.97 4.40 17.70
C ILE A 267 27.52 4.74 16.27
N PRO A 268 27.85 3.89 15.27
CA PRO A 268 27.38 4.06 13.90
C PRO A 268 25.85 4.16 13.81
N GLU A 269 25.38 4.80 12.74
CA GLU A 269 23.97 4.81 12.36
C GLU A 269 23.50 3.38 12.03
N ASP A 270 22.25 3.06 12.40
CA ASP A 270 21.67 1.71 12.28
C ASP A 270 22.43 0.58 12.99
N ASP A 271 23.22 0.90 14.03
CA ASP A 271 23.96 -0.12 14.80
C ASP A 271 22.99 -1.06 15.55
N PRO A 272 23.17 -2.39 15.44
CA PRO A 272 22.27 -3.38 16.04
C PRO A 272 22.21 -3.33 17.57
N ARG A 273 23.15 -2.66 18.24
CA ARG A 273 23.14 -2.45 19.68
C ARG A 273 22.14 -1.36 20.11
N ASN A 274 21.66 -0.55 19.18
CA ASN A 274 20.68 0.48 19.47
C ASN A 274 19.25 -0.09 19.40
N PRO A 275 18.52 -0.15 20.53
CA PRO A 275 17.19 -0.74 20.57
C PRO A 275 16.15 0.02 19.72
N ALA A 276 16.41 1.29 19.39
CA ALA A 276 15.50 2.09 18.58
C ALA A 276 15.59 1.77 17.07
N VAL A 277 16.67 1.13 16.60
CA VAL A 277 16.90 0.84 15.16
C VAL A 277 15.87 -0.14 14.60
N SER A 278 15.36 -1.08 15.40
CA SER A 278 14.32 -2.01 14.93
C SER A 278 12.99 -1.33 14.59
N ASN A 279 12.72 -0.12 15.11
CA ASN A 279 11.53 0.66 14.78
C ASN A 279 11.72 1.59 13.57
N ILE A 280 12.97 1.89 13.18
CA ILE A 280 13.30 2.86 12.12
C ILE A 280 13.20 2.26 10.72
N ILE A 281 13.51 0.97 10.54
CA ILE A 281 13.66 0.37 9.20
C ILE A 281 12.28 0.00 8.58
N THR A 282 11.21 0.67 9.00
CA THR A 282 9.83 0.49 8.53
C THR A 282 9.47 1.51 7.47
#